data_AF-A0A316KMX1-F1
#
_entry.id   AF-A0A316KMX1-F1
#
_cell.length_a   1.000
_cell.length_b   1.000
_cell.length_c   1.000
_cell.angle_alpha   90.00
_cell.angle_beta   90.00
_cell.angle_gamma   90.00
#
_symmetry.space_group_name_H-M   'P 1'
#
loop_
_entity.id
_entity.type
_entity.pdbx_description
1 polymer ?
#
loop_
_entity_poly.entity_id
_entity_poly.type
_entity_poly.pdbx_seq_one_letter_code
_entity_poly.pdbx_strand_id
1 'polypeptide(L)' 'SQFFIMFQEGYFLNGQYTVVGEVTEGMDVVDAIKRGEGRNGEVMGRPDMMSTVTVIE' A
#
# COMPACT_ATOMS: atom_id res chain seq x y z
N SER A 1 4.60 -6.09 11.70
CA SER A 1 3.24 -5.58 11.41
C SER A 1 3.08 -5.48 9.91
N GLN A 2 1.87 -5.66 9.36
CA GLN A 2 1.61 -5.59 7.91
C GLN A 2 0.39 -4.70 7.67
N PHE A 3 0.44 -3.89 6.61
CA PHE A 3 -0.68 -3.10 6.07
C PHE A 3 -0.57 -3.08 4.54
N PHE A 4 -1.61 -2.59 3.87
CA PHE A 4 -1.59 -2.35 2.43
C PHE A 4 -2.33 -1.06 2.11
N ILE A 5 -2.01 -0.47 0.95
CA ILE A 5 -2.67 0.72 0.41
C ILE A 5 -3.49 0.28 -0.81
N MET A 6 -4.71 0.77 -0.90
CA MET A 6 -5.58 0.50 -2.04
C MET A 6 -5.22 1.40 -3.21
N PHE A 7 -5.00 0.81 -4.39
CA PHE A 7 -4.80 1.57 -5.63
C PHE A 7 -6.11 2.19 -6.15
N GLN A 8 -7.24 1.56 -5.84
CA GLN A 8 -8.59 1.96 -6.27
C GLN A 8 -9.62 1.50 -5.23
N GLU A 9 -10.88 1.90 -5.41
CA GLU A 9 -12.00 1.47 -4.55
C GLU A 9 -12.08 -0.06 -4.46
N GLY A 10 -12.13 -0.61 -3.23
CA GLY A 10 -12.20 -2.06 -2.99
C GLY A 10 -13.25 -2.46 -1.97
N TYR A 11 -14.50 -2.13 -2.26
CA TYR A 11 -15.65 -2.44 -1.40
C TYR A 11 -15.77 -3.92 -1.00
N PHE A 12 -15.21 -4.83 -1.81
CA PHE A 12 -15.17 -6.26 -1.52
C PHE A 12 -14.37 -6.62 -0.24
N LEU A 13 -13.54 -5.71 0.27
CA LEU A 13 -12.76 -5.88 1.50
C LEU A 13 -13.46 -5.35 2.76
N ASN A 14 -14.63 -4.72 2.61
CA ASN A 14 -15.36 -4.15 3.75
C ASN A 14 -15.72 -5.24 4.77
N GLY A 15 -15.46 -4.96 6.05
CA GLY A 15 -15.67 -5.90 7.17
C GLY A 15 -14.61 -7.00 7.30
N GLN A 16 -13.69 -7.13 6.35
CA GLN A 16 -12.57 -8.10 6.41
C GLN A 16 -11.27 -7.44 6.92
N TYR A 17 -11.14 -6.13 6.76
CA TYR A 17 -9.97 -5.36 7.16
C TYR A 17 -10.35 -4.06 7.87
N THR A 18 -9.45 -3.57 8.72
CA THR A 18 -9.61 -2.30 9.42
C THR A 18 -8.98 -1.18 8.60
N VAL A 19 -9.77 -0.13 8.31
CA VAL A 19 -9.26 1.11 7.72
C VAL A 19 -8.60 1.93 8.81
N VAL A 20 -7.32 2.30 8.61
CA VAL A 20 -6.52 3.07 9.60
C VAL A 20 -6.17 4.48 9.14
N GLY A 21 -6.47 4.83 7.90
CA GLY A 21 -6.17 6.14 7.32
C GLY A 21 -6.35 6.14 5.80
N GLU A 22 -6.06 7.28 5.18
CA GLU A 22 -6.09 7.48 3.74
C GLU A 22 -4.82 8.23 3.27
N VAL A 23 -4.47 8.08 1.99
CA VAL A 23 -3.38 8.83 1.37
C VAL A 23 -3.93 10.19 0.96
N THR A 24 -3.47 11.26 1.61
CA THR A 24 -3.93 12.63 1.34
C THR A 24 -3.27 13.23 0.10
N GLU A 25 -2.02 12.86 -0.20
CA GLU A 25 -1.22 13.34 -1.34
C GLU A 25 -0.29 12.24 -1.85
N GLY A 26 0.12 12.32 -3.13
CA GLY A 26 1.13 11.41 -3.71
C GLY A 26 0.61 10.04 -4.18
N MET A 27 -0.68 9.93 -4.56
CA MET A 27 -1.23 8.69 -5.11
C MET A 27 -0.54 8.26 -6.42
N ASP A 28 0.00 9.20 -7.20
CA ASP A 28 0.82 8.90 -8.37
C ASP A 28 2.12 8.15 -8.02
N VAL A 29 2.73 8.48 -6.88
CA VAL A 29 3.89 7.74 -6.34
C VAL A 29 3.47 6.34 -5.90
N VAL A 30 2.31 6.21 -5.23
CA VAL A 30 1.75 4.91 -4.84
C VAL A 30 1.52 4.04 -6.07
N ASP A 31 0.90 4.58 -7.12
CA ASP A 31 0.63 3.87 -8.38
C ASP A 31 1.90 3.39 -9.09
N ALA A 32 3.01 4.11 -8.92
CA ALA A 32 4.31 3.79 -9.49
C ALA A 32 5.09 2.70 -8.71
N ILE A 33 4.67 2.35 -7.48
CA ILE A 33 5.34 1.31 -6.68
C ILE A 33 5.33 0.00 -7.46
N LYS A 34 6.48 -0.67 -7.48
CA LYS A 34 6.65 -1.94 -8.16
C LYS A 34 5.67 -2.97 -7.61
N ARG A 35 4.83 -3.49 -8.51
CA ARG A 35 3.81 -4.48 -8.17
C ARG A 35 4.47 -5.83 -7.92
N GLY A 36 3.99 -6.49 -6.87
CA GLY A 36 4.28 -7.91 -6.65
C GLY A 36 3.47 -8.79 -7.58
N GLU A 37 3.94 -10.02 -7.75
CA GLU A 37 3.25 -11.08 -8.48
C GLU A 37 2.70 -12.12 -7.50
N GLY A 38 1.76 -12.95 -7.98
CA GLY A 38 1.17 -14.03 -7.18
C GLY A 38 0.16 -13.56 -6.13
N ARG A 39 -0.41 -14.52 -5.39
CA ARG A 39 -1.49 -14.27 -4.40
C ARG A 39 -1.00 -13.59 -3.13
N ASN A 40 0.30 -13.65 -2.86
CA ASN A 40 0.97 -13.06 -1.70
C ASN A 40 1.57 -11.68 -2.00
N GLY A 41 1.52 -11.21 -3.25
CA GLY A 41 2.11 -9.92 -3.63
C GLY A 41 3.63 -9.90 -3.55
N GLU A 42 4.29 -11.03 -3.84
CA GLU A 42 5.75 -11.13 -3.78
C GLU A 42 6.40 -10.28 -4.88
N VAL A 43 7.26 -9.35 -4.49
CA VAL A 43 7.97 -8.50 -5.45
C VAL A 43 9.26 -9.19 -5.87
N MET A 44 9.33 -9.60 -7.13
CA MET A 44 10.52 -10.25 -7.69
C MET A 44 11.68 -9.26 -7.82
N GLY A 45 12.88 -9.67 -7.39
CA GLY A 45 14.08 -8.82 -7.44
C GLY A 45 14.09 -7.75 -6.34
N ARG A 46 14.60 -6.56 -6.63
CA ARG A 46 14.65 -5.46 -5.66
C ARG A 46 13.25 -4.81 -5.52
N PRO A 47 12.67 -4.75 -4.31
CA PRO A 47 11.43 -4.03 -4.05
C PRO A 47 11.69 -2.55 -3.74
N ASP A 48 10.67 -1.72 -3.90
CA ASP A 48 10.63 -0.38 -3.30
C ASP A 48 10.53 -0.48 -1.77
N MET A 49 11.06 0.52 -1.07
CA MET A 49 11.15 0.51 0.39
C MET A 49 10.84 1.89 0.96
N MET A 50 10.16 1.93 2.10
CA MET A 50 10.08 3.14 2.93
C MET A 50 11.43 3.36 3.61
N SER A 51 12.26 4.24 3.05
CA SER A 51 13.61 4.52 3.58
C SER A 51 13.59 5.39 4.84
N THR A 52 12.56 6.22 5.01
CA THR A 52 12.33 7.06 6.19
C THR A 52 10.84 7.21 6.39
N VAL A 53 10.40 7.17 7.66
CA VAL A 53 9.01 7.37 8.06
C VAL A 53 9.00 8.37 9.21
N THR A 54 8.16 9.38 9.10
CA THR A 54 8.03 10.44 10.11
C THR A 54 6.57 10.60 10.49
N VAL A 55 6.30 10.64 11.79
CA VAL A 55 4.98 10.99 12.30
C VAL A 55 4.91 12.52 12.37
N ILE A 56 3.91 13.10 11.72
CA ILE A 56 3.62 14.52 11.77
C ILE A 56 2.44 14.76 12.73
N GLU A 57 2.48 15.87 13.46
CA GLU A 57 1.39 16.32 14.36
C GLU A 57 0.40 17.24 13.63
#